data_AF-A0A2V8U9C6-F1
#
_entry.id   AF-A0A2V8U9C6-F1
#
_cell.length_a   1.000
_cell.length_b   1.000
_cell.length_c   1.000
_cell.angle_alpha   90.00
_cell.angle_beta   90.00
_cell.angle_gamma   90.00
#
_symmetry.space_group_name_H-M   'P 1'
#
loop_
_entity.id
_entity.type
_entity.pdbx_description
1 polymer ?
#
loop_
_entity_poly.entity_id
_entity_poly.type
_entity_poly.pdbx_seq_one_letter_code
_entity_poly.pdbx_strand_id
1 'polypeptide(L)'
;MSTPRFKLSDPVDFLIIGAGAAGGVVAKELSRSGFNVVVLEQGPYLRETDYSHDEIRYTFQPGLTNDPKIQPITYRKTAADPAKPLKAIEYGRQVGGGSVHFTANYWRFHESDFHERSLYGDIPGTGFADWPITYADLEPYYTEAEYDLGISGLAGANPFEAPRSKPYPLPPMPVKSSGVLFERATKKLGLHPYPAPVAILSQPYRGRGACMHCGFWESFGCEMLAKSSTLASVIPVAEKTGRCEIRSDSYVRKIETDAQGRVTGAIYFERNRREAFQRAKVIVLCANGVETPRLLLLSKSNLFPDGLANSSGLVGKYLMWDNGSLASVCSSIRSTSIRASR
;
A
#
# COMPACT_ATOMS: atom_id res chain seq x y z
N MET A 1 -19.57 12.39 14.69
CA MET A 1 -18.53 11.51 15.27
C MET A 1 -19.20 10.23 15.70
N SER A 2 -18.81 9.08 15.16
CA SER A 2 -19.29 7.81 15.67
C SER A 2 -18.65 7.56 17.04
N THR A 3 -19.47 7.26 18.05
CA THR A 3 -19.00 6.80 19.35
C THR A 3 -18.08 5.59 19.16
N PRO A 4 -16.90 5.52 19.81
CA PRO A 4 -16.03 4.36 19.74
C PRO A 4 -16.82 3.10 20.08
N ARG A 5 -16.75 2.08 19.22
CA ARG A 5 -17.49 0.83 19.42
C ARG A 5 -16.89 0.05 20.58
N PHE A 6 -15.57 0.01 20.63
CA PHE A 6 -14.81 -0.52 21.74
C PHE A 6 -14.41 0.63 22.66
N LYS A 7 -14.62 0.45 23.97
CA LYS A 7 -14.17 1.44 24.95
C LYS A 7 -12.65 1.51 24.92
N LEU A 8 -12.11 2.71 25.12
CA LEU A 8 -10.66 2.95 25.15
C LEU A 8 -9.93 2.10 26.21
N SER A 9 -10.63 1.76 27.30
CA SER A 9 -10.10 0.95 28.40
C SER A 9 -10.06 -0.55 28.14
N ASP A 10 -10.85 -1.06 27.19
CA ASP A 10 -11.11 -2.48 27.09
C ASP A 10 -10.04 -3.16 26.20
N PRO A 11 -9.49 -4.31 26.63
CA PRO A 11 -8.54 -5.04 25.81
C PRO A 11 -9.22 -5.59 24.56
N VAL A 12 -8.64 -5.31 23.40
CA VAL A 12 -9.03 -5.95 22.14
C VAL A 12 -8.17 -7.16 21.85
N ASP A 13 -8.66 -8.08 21.02
CA ASP A 13 -7.89 -9.25 20.62
C ASP A 13 -6.71 -8.83 19.75
N PHE A 14 -6.96 -7.96 18.77
CA PHE A 14 -5.93 -7.44 17.86
C PHE A 14 -6.01 -5.92 17.71
N LEU A 15 -4.84 -5.29 17.84
CA LEU A 15 -4.64 -3.89 17.51
C LEU A 15 -3.76 -3.79 16.27
N ILE A 16 -4.30 -3.26 15.19
CA ILE A 16 -3.59 -3.05 13.93
C ILE A 16 -3.15 -1.59 13.87
N ILE A 17 -1.88 -1.34 13.58
CA ILE A 17 -1.33 0.02 13.47
C ILE A 17 -1.11 0.32 11.98
N GLY A 18 -1.96 1.19 11.43
CA GLY A 18 -2.02 1.56 10.02
C GLY A 18 -3.16 0.86 9.27
N ALA A 19 -4.01 1.64 8.61
CA ALA A 19 -5.14 1.15 7.81
C ALA A 19 -4.83 1.11 6.30
N GLY A 20 -3.58 0.83 5.94
CA GLY A 20 -3.10 0.76 4.55
C GLY A 20 -3.51 -0.53 3.81
N ALA A 21 -2.72 -0.87 2.78
CA ALA A 21 -2.92 -2.08 1.98
C ALA A 21 -2.86 -3.37 2.83
N ALA A 22 -1.87 -3.48 3.73
CA ALA A 22 -1.75 -4.63 4.62
C ALA A 22 -2.81 -4.61 5.73
N GLY A 23 -2.95 -3.48 6.43
CA GLY A 23 -3.82 -3.37 7.60
C GLY A 23 -5.29 -3.64 7.29
N GLY A 24 -5.79 -3.19 6.12
CA GLY A 24 -7.16 -3.48 5.70
C GLY A 24 -7.42 -4.96 5.44
N VAL A 25 -6.47 -5.69 4.85
CA VAL A 25 -6.59 -7.14 4.61
C VAL A 25 -6.57 -7.91 5.92
N VAL A 26 -5.62 -7.60 6.81
CA VAL A 26 -5.50 -8.24 8.13
C VAL A 26 -6.77 -7.98 8.97
N ALA A 27 -7.29 -6.75 8.95
CA ALA A 27 -8.53 -6.40 9.63
C ALA A 27 -9.71 -7.25 9.13
N LYS A 28 -9.84 -7.42 7.81
CA LYS A 28 -10.88 -8.26 7.19
C LYS A 28 -10.77 -9.71 7.64
N GLU A 29 -9.58 -10.31 7.60
CA GLU A 29 -9.40 -11.72 8.00
C GLU A 29 -9.69 -11.97 9.49
N LEU A 30 -9.11 -11.15 10.37
CA LEU A 30 -9.25 -11.33 11.81
C LEU A 30 -10.69 -11.08 12.27
N SER A 31 -11.35 -10.05 11.74
CA SER A 31 -12.73 -9.75 12.12
C SER A 31 -13.73 -10.78 11.60
N ARG A 32 -13.53 -11.33 10.40
CA ARG A 32 -14.33 -12.45 9.87
C ARG A 32 -14.14 -13.73 10.68
N SER A 33 -12.95 -13.90 11.27
CA SER A 33 -12.64 -15.02 12.17
C SER A 33 -13.24 -14.85 13.58
N GLY A 34 -13.96 -13.75 13.85
CA GLY A 34 -14.69 -13.55 15.11
C GLY A 34 -13.95 -12.74 16.17
N PHE A 35 -12.75 -12.26 15.88
CA PHE A 35 -11.95 -11.46 16.82
C PHE A 35 -12.36 -10.00 16.86
N ASN A 36 -12.23 -9.36 18.03
CA ASN A 36 -12.40 -7.92 18.18
C ASN A 36 -11.12 -7.20 17.74
N VAL A 37 -11.24 -6.36 16.71
CA VAL A 37 -10.13 -5.69 16.04
C VAL A 37 -10.32 -4.18 16.11
N VAL A 38 -9.29 -3.47 16.58
CA VAL A 38 -9.18 -2.01 16.42
C VAL A 38 -8.03 -1.71 15.48
N VAL A 39 -8.27 -0.82 14.51
CA VAL A 39 -7.25 -0.31 13.60
C VAL A 39 -7.02 1.16 13.90
N LEU A 40 -5.78 1.54 14.23
CA LEU A 40 -5.40 2.94 14.42
C LEU A 40 -4.77 3.49 13.14
N GLU A 41 -5.33 4.55 12.60
CA GLU A 41 -4.84 5.21 11.38
C GLU A 41 -4.55 6.68 11.66
N GLN A 42 -3.35 7.15 11.32
CA GLN A 42 -2.94 8.53 11.54
C GLN A 42 -3.76 9.53 10.71
N GLY A 43 -4.11 9.16 9.48
CA GLY A 43 -4.84 10.01 8.57
C GLY A 43 -6.37 10.00 8.79
N PRO A 44 -7.09 10.86 8.05
CA PRO A 44 -8.55 10.91 8.10
C PRO A 44 -9.20 9.69 7.43
N TYR A 45 -10.46 9.43 7.77
CA TYR A 45 -11.34 8.51 7.05
C TYR A 45 -12.11 9.30 5.97
N LEU A 46 -11.55 9.39 4.77
CA LEU A 46 -12.18 10.07 3.63
C LEU A 46 -13.22 9.17 2.95
N ARG A 47 -14.21 9.81 2.35
CA ARG A 47 -15.30 9.23 1.55
C ARG A 47 -15.19 9.70 0.10
N GLU A 48 -16.00 9.09 -0.75
CA GLU A 48 -16.08 9.36 -2.18
C GLU A 48 -16.29 10.85 -2.47
N THR A 49 -17.14 11.50 -1.67
CA THR A 49 -17.48 12.93 -1.77
C THR A 49 -16.36 13.88 -1.33
N ASP A 50 -15.33 13.37 -0.67
CA ASP A 50 -14.18 14.18 -0.23
C ASP A 50 -13.09 14.27 -1.32
N TYR A 51 -13.19 13.44 -2.37
CA TYR A 51 -12.27 13.44 -3.50
C TYR A 51 -12.72 14.47 -4.55
N SER A 52 -11.73 14.99 -5.28
CA SER A 52 -11.91 15.96 -6.36
C SER A 52 -10.82 15.77 -7.41
N HIS A 53 -10.94 16.44 -8.55
CA HIS A 53 -9.91 16.47 -9.59
C HIS A 53 -8.94 17.67 -9.46
N ASP A 54 -8.64 18.10 -8.23
CA ASP A 54 -7.71 19.20 -7.95
C ASP A 54 -6.24 18.73 -8.04
N GLU A 55 -5.63 18.92 -9.21
CA GLU A 55 -4.24 18.53 -9.46
C GLU A 55 -3.24 19.25 -8.54
N ILE A 56 -3.50 20.51 -8.16
CA ILE A 56 -2.61 21.26 -7.27
C ILE A 56 -2.59 20.58 -5.91
N ARG A 57 -3.77 20.25 -5.39
CA ARG A 57 -3.92 19.62 -4.08
C ARG A 57 -3.31 18.23 -4.01
N TYR A 58 -3.46 17.40 -5.05
CA TYR A 58 -3.11 15.99 -4.99
C TYR A 58 -1.75 15.65 -5.61
N THR A 59 -1.31 16.38 -6.63
CA THR A 59 -0.02 16.13 -7.29
C THR A 59 1.11 16.96 -6.70
N PHE A 60 0.83 18.21 -6.32
CA PHE A 60 1.86 19.16 -5.89
C PHE A 60 1.84 19.47 -4.39
N GLN A 61 0.73 19.18 -3.70
CA GLN A 61 0.57 19.37 -2.25
C GLN A 61 0.32 18.01 -1.56
N PRO A 62 0.55 17.91 -0.24
CA PRO A 62 0.33 16.69 0.52
C PRO A 62 -1.16 16.47 0.82
N GLY A 63 -2.00 16.40 -0.23
CA GLY A 63 -3.45 16.27 -0.11
C GLY A 63 -3.89 14.92 0.46
N LEU A 64 -3.22 13.83 0.05
CA LEU A 64 -3.48 12.46 0.50
C LEU A 64 -2.25 11.78 1.12
N THR A 65 -1.14 12.50 1.21
CA THR A 65 0.16 11.95 1.61
C THR A 65 0.69 12.61 2.89
N ASN A 66 1.86 12.18 3.34
CA ASN A 66 2.56 12.81 4.46
C ASN A 66 3.02 14.23 4.10
N ASP A 67 2.85 15.16 5.04
CA ASP A 67 3.33 16.53 4.88
C ASP A 67 4.77 16.63 5.38
N PRO A 68 5.77 16.96 4.52
CA PRO A 68 7.16 17.05 4.93
C PRO A 68 7.43 18.17 5.94
N LYS A 69 6.54 19.15 6.10
CA LYS A 69 6.67 20.20 7.13
C LYS A 69 6.27 19.69 8.51
N ILE A 70 5.28 18.81 8.57
CA ILE A 70 4.73 18.26 9.83
C ILE A 70 5.45 16.95 10.19
N GLN A 71 5.85 16.18 9.18
CA GLN A 71 6.50 14.88 9.27
C GLN A 71 7.83 14.93 8.49
N PRO A 72 8.82 15.69 8.98
CA PRO A 72 10.07 15.86 8.27
C PRO A 72 10.82 14.53 8.20
N ILE A 73 11.18 14.14 6.98
CA ILE A 73 12.11 13.04 6.72
C ILE A 73 13.48 13.66 6.50
N THR A 74 14.48 13.10 7.16
CA THR A 74 15.87 13.54 7.02
C THR A 74 16.72 12.45 6.39
N TYR A 75 17.76 12.88 5.69
CA TYR A 75 18.73 12.03 5.04
C TYR A 75 20.15 12.44 5.44
N ARG A 76 21.02 11.45 5.61
CA ARG A 76 22.46 11.60 5.76
C ARG A 76 23.16 10.46 5.03
N LYS A 77 24.34 10.73 4.47
CA LYS A 77 25.11 9.72 3.73
C LYS A 77 25.84 8.77 4.66
N THR A 78 26.44 9.30 5.73
CA THR A 78 27.09 8.51 6.78
C THR A 78 26.50 8.86 8.15
N ALA A 79 26.78 8.05 9.16
CA ALA A 79 26.33 8.31 10.53
C ALA A 79 26.92 9.61 11.12
N ALA A 80 28.10 10.04 10.64
CA ALA A 80 28.79 11.24 11.09
C ALA A 80 28.26 12.53 10.41
N ASP A 81 27.62 12.40 9.24
CA ASP A 81 27.09 13.55 8.52
C ASP A 81 25.85 14.13 9.22
N PRO A 82 25.67 15.46 9.19
CA PRO A 82 24.45 16.08 9.68
C PRO A 82 23.25 15.62 8.85
N ALA A 83 22.19 15.18 9.53
CA ALA A 83 20.93 14.82 8.89
C ALA A 83 20.23 16.07 8.34
N LYS A 84 19.90 16.06 7.05
CA LYS A 84 19.25 17.18 6.36
C LYS A 84 17.85 16.80 5.91
N PRO A 85 16.85 17.68 6.02
CA PRO A 85 15.53 17.42 5.46
C PRO A 85 15.61 17.08 3.98
N LEU A 86 14.96 15.99 3.58
CA LEU A 86 14.86 15.55 2.19
C LEU A 86 13.48 14.96 1.96
N LYS A 87 12.76 15.44 0.94
CA LYS A 87 11.51 14.82 0.49
C LYS A 87 11.81 13.53 -0.28
N ALA A 88 12.30 12.52 0.43
CA ALA A 88 12.70 11.24 -0.16
C ALA A 88 11.56 10.22 -0.17
N ILE A 89 10.71 10.22 0.85
CA ILE A 89 9.68 9.21 1.06
C ILE A 89 8.32 9.89 1.09
N GLU A 90 7.43 9.42 0.22
CA GLU A 90 6.03 9.78 0.22
C GLU A 90 5.19 8.54 0.51
N TYR A 91 4.21 8.65 1.41
CA TYR A 91 3.29 7.58 1.75
C TYR A 91 1.89 8.13 2.02
N GLY A 92 0.88 7.28 1.82
CA GLY A 92 -0.51 7.63 2.06
C GLY A 92 -0.83 7.89 3.53
N ARG A 93 -1.51 8.99 3.80
CA ARG A 93 -1.95 9.40 5.14
C ARG A 93 -3.47 9.52 5.18
N GLN A 94 -4.15 8.38 5.12
CA GLN A 94 -5.61 8.23 5.22
C GLN A 94 -5.97 6.75 5.41
N VAL A 95 -7.22 6.47 5.79
CA VAL A 95 -7.75 5.10 5.72
C VAL A 95 -7.64 4.56 4.29
N GLY A 96 -7.05 3.39 4.11
CA GLY A 96 -6.66 2.81 2.82
C GLY A 96 -5.20 3.06 2.43
N GLY A 97 -4.54 4.06 3.03
CA GLY A 97 -3.13 4.39 2.84
C GLY A 97 -2.71 4.58 1.38
N GLY A 98 -1.55 4.02 1.01
CA GLY A 98 -0.98 4.03 -0.35
C GLY A 98 -1.93 3.51 -1.43
N SER A 99 -2.74 2.51 -1.11
CA SER A 99 -3.64 1.87 -2.08
C SER A 99 -4.73 2.82 -2.62
N VAL A 100 -4.99 3.95 -1.95
CA VAL A 100 -6.00 4.90 -2.42
C VAL A 100 -5.49 5.76 -3.58
N HIS A 101 -4.19 6.04 -3.68
CA HIS A 101 -3.62 7.01 -4.64
C HIS A 101 -2.48 6.44 -5.49
N PHE A 102 -2.11 5.17 -5.32
CA PHE A 102 -1.19 4.48 -6.23
C PHE A 102 -1.71 4.40 -7.68
N THR A 103 -0.83 3.99 -8.59
CA THR A 103 -1.09 3.82 -10.03
C THR A 103 -1.99 2.64 -10.39
N ALA A 104 -2.39 1.85 -9.38
CA ALA A 104 -3.17 0.62 -9.52
C ALA A 104 -2.50 -0.53 -10.27
N ASN A 105 -1.21 -0.45 -10.60
CA ASN A 105 -0.46 -1.63 -11.07
C ASN A 105 -0.44 -2.71 -9.98
N TYR A 106 -0.75 -3.95 -10.34
CA TYR A 106 -0.94 -5.02 -9.37
C TYR A 106 -0.27 -6.33 -9.82
N TRP A 107 1.02 -6.44 -9.51
CA TRP A 107 1.90 -7.53 -9.97
C TRP A 107 2.08 -8.61 -8.89
N ARG A 108 2.28 -9.86 -9.34
CA ARG A 108 2.83 -10.93 -8.51
C ARG A 108 4.35 -10.95 -8.67
N PHE A 109 5.06 -11.39 -7.64
CA PHE A 109 6.46 -11.79 -7.79
C PHE A 109 6.59 -13.00 -8.71
N HIS A 110 7.75 -13.16 -9.32
CA HIS A 110 8.14 -14.35 -10.06
C HIS A 110 8.77 -15.39 -9.13
N GLU A 111 8.81 -16.66 -9.54
CA GLU A 111 9.38 -17.76 -8.74
C GLU A 111 10.86 -17.50 -8.39
N SER A 112 11.60 -16.88 -9.31
CA SER A 112 13.01 -16.47 -9.13
C SER A 112 13.20 -15.49 -7.97
N ASP A 113 12.23 -14.63 -7.72
CA ASP A 113 12.35 -13.52 -6.76
C ASP A 113 12.46 -14.05 -5.31
N PHE A 114 12.08 -15.31 -5.08
CA PHE A 114 12.18 -15.98 -3.78
C PHE A 114 13.54 -16.62 -3.52
N HIS A 115 14.39 -16.78 -4.55
CA HIS A 115 15.68 -17.45 -4.43
C HIS A 115 16.81 -16.74 -5.20
N GLU A 116 16.74 -15.40 -5.26
CA GLU A 116 17.68 -14.58 -6.02
C GLU A 116 19.13 -14.69 -5.53
N ARG A 117 19.37 -14.87 -4.22
CA ARG A 117 20.73 -15.05 -3.69
C ARG A 117 21.32 -16.37 -4.20
N SER A 118 20.53 -17.43 -4.21
CA SER A 118 20.96 -18.72 -4.76
C SER A 118 21.20 -18.66 -6.27
N LEU A 119 20.43 -17.87 -7.02
CA LEU A 119 20.56 -17.74 -8.48
C LEU A 119 21.71 -16.85 -8.91
N TYR A 120 21.88 -15.69 -8.27
CA TYR A 120 22.76 -14.61 -8.75
C TYR A 120 23.98 -14.40 -7.86
N GLY A 121 24.08 -15.12 -6.74
CA GLY A 121 25.18 -15.03 -5.79
C GLY A 121 24.96 -13.98 -4.70
N ASP A 122 25.88 -13.97 -3.74
CA ASP A 122 25.82 -13.05 -2.60
C ASP A 122 26.32 -11.65 -3.00
N ILE A 123 25.72 -10.61 -2.40
CA ILE A 123 26.14 -9.22 -2.57
C ILE A 123 26.67 -8.71 -1.22
N PRO A 124 28.01 -8.64 -1.05
CA PRO A 124 28.62 -8.25 0.22
C PRO A 124 28.09 -6.92 0.77
N GLY A 125 27.76 -6.89 2.07
CA GLY A 125 27.28 -5.69 2.76
C GLY A 125 25.80 -5.38 2.57
N THR A 126 25.04 -6.27 1.93
CA THR A 126 23.58 -6.13 1.75
C THR A 126 22.80 -7.13 2.62
N GLY A 127 21.47 -7.03 2.59
CA GLY A 127 20.56 -8.00 3.22
C GLY A 127 20.06 -9.05 2.23
N PHE A 128 20.76 -9.21 1.10
CA PHE A 128 20.35 -10.07 0.01
C PHE A 128 20.34 -11.54 0.45
N ALA A 129 19.15 -12.13 0.44
CA ALA A 129 18.88 -13.45 0.98
C ALA A 129 17.71 -14.09 0.22
N ASP A 130 17.72 -15.42 0.18
CA ASP A 130 16.56 -16.17 -0.28
C ASP A 130 15.45 -16.07 0.77
N TRP A 131 14.22 -16.04 0.29
CA TRP A 131 13.05 -16.00 1.15
C TRP A 131 12.89 -17.37 1.83
N PRO A 132 12.43 -17.41 3.11
CA PRO A 132 12.15 -18.66 3.79
C PRO A 132 10.85 -19.34 3.33
N ILE A 133 10.26 -18.85 2.24
CA ILE A 133 9.01 -19.30 1.62
C ILE A 133 9.18 -19.24 0.10
N THR A 134 8.31 -19.94 -0.62
CA THR A 134 8.33 -20.03 -2.08
C THR A 134 7.16 -19.27 -2.71
N TYR A 135 7.21 -19.09 -4.03
CA TYR A 135 6.05 -18.59 -4.77
C TYR A 135 4.81 -19.47 -4.56
N ALA A 136 4.97 -20.80 -4.54
CA ALA A 136 3.87 -21.73 -4.33
C ALA A 136 3.17 -21.55 -2.98
N ASP A 137 3.91 -21.13 -1.94
CA ASP A 137 3.33 -20.80 -0.64
C ASP A 137 2.45 -19.54 -0.70
N LEU A 138 2.80 -18.57 -1.55
CA LEU A 138 2.06 -17.31 -1.72
C LEU A 138 0.99 -17.34 -2.81
N GLU A 139 1.07 -18.24 -3.79
CA GLU A 139 0.14 -18.31 -4.93
C GLU A 139 -1.34 -18.29 -4.50
N PRO A 140 -1.78 -19.09 -3.51
CA PRO A 140 -3.18 -19.07 -3.08
C PRO A 140 -3.60 -17.71 -2.52
N TYR A 141 -2.69 -17.03 -1.81
CA TYR A 141 -2.94 -15.71 -1.21
C TYR A 141 -2.88 -14.59 -2.24
N TYR A 142 -2.04 -14.70 -3.27
CA TYR A 142 -2.07 -13.80 -4.43
C TYR A 142 -3.43 -13.91 -5.14
N THR A 143 -3.89 -15.13 -5.40
CA THR A 143 -5.20 -15.38 -6.01
C THR A 143 -6.33 -14.82 -5.13
N GLU A 144 -6.30 -15.02 -3.82
CA GLU A 144 -7.31 -14.47 -2.91
C GLU A 144 -7.30 -12.93 -2.93
N ALA A 145 -6.14 -12.30 -2.82
CA ALA A 145 -6.00 -10.85 -2.87
C ALA A 145 -6.52 -10.27 -4.19
N GLU A 146 -6.23 -10.94 -5.32
CA GLU A 146 -6.73 -10.53 -6.63
C GLU A 146 -8.27 -10.51 -6.66
N TYR A 147 -8.90 -11.56 -6.13
CA TYR A 147 -10.37 -11.69 -6.11
C TYR A 147 -11.03 -10.74 -5.12
N ASP A 148 -10.38 -10.43 -4.00
CA ASP A 148 -10.93 -9.48 -3.03
C ASP A 148 -10.85 -8.04 -3.52
N LEU A 149 -9.76 -7.69 -4.18
CA LEU A 149 -9.58 -6.37 -4.75
C LEU A 149 -10.32 -6.23 -6.09
N GLY A 150 -10.60 -7.31 -6.82
CA GLY A 150 -11.20 -7.25 -8.15
C GLY A 150 -10.18 -6.78 -9.19
N ILE A 151 -9.08 -7.51 -9.31
CA ILE A 151 -8.01 -7.17 -10.26
C ILE A 151 -8.45 -7.49 -11.70
N SER A 152 -8.28 -6.53 -12.58
CA SER A 152 -8.52 -6.69 -14.02
C SER A 152 -7.24 -7.07 -14.73
N GLY A 153 -7.24 -8.17 -15.46
CA GLY A 153 -6.04 -8.65 -16.16
C GLY A 153 -6.34 -9.77 -17.14
N LEU A 154 -5.31 -10.21 -17.87
CA LEU A 154 -5.40 -11.32 -18.82
C LEU A 154 -4.36 -12.39 -18.48
N ALA A 155 -4.84 -13.51 -17.95
CA ALA A 155 -4.02 -14.68 -17.66
C ALA A 155 -3.50 -15.32 -18.96
N GLY A 156 -2.25 -15.78 -18.94
CA GLY A 156 -1.55 -16.37 -20.09
C GLY A 156 -1.03 -15.35 -21.11
N ALA A 157 -1.27 -14.05 -20.91
CA ALA A 157 -0.82 -13.03 -21.86
C ALA A 157 0.68 -12.72 -21.74
N ASN A 158 1.24 -12.88 -20.53
CA ASN A 158 2.66 -12.77 -20.31
C ASN A 158 3.26 -14.19 -20.42
N PRO A 159 4.11 -14.47 -21.43
CA PRO A 159 4.72 -15.79 -21.57
C PRO A 159 5.68 -16.15 -20.42
N PHE A 160 6.05 -15.18 -19.59
CA PHE A 160 6.92 -15.32 -18.42
C PHE A 160 6.16 -15.17 -17.09
N GLU A 161 4.82 -15.26 -17.09
CA GLU A 161 4.08 -15.16 -15.82
C GLU A 161 4.33 -16.38 -14.93
N ALA A 162 4.43 -16.11 -13.62
CA ALA A 162 4.46 -17.18 -12.64
C ALA A 162 3.13 -17.95 -12.63
N PRO A 163 3.16 -19.25 -12.27
CA PRO A 163 1.97 -20.11 -12.30
C PRO A 163 0.79 -19.54 -11.51
N ARG A 164 -0.41 -19.59 -12.06
CA ARG A 164 -1.64 -19.16 -11.36
C ARG A 164 -2.67 -20.28 -11.32
N SER A 165 -3.27 -20.50 -10.17
CA SER A 165 -4.33 -21.52 -9.99
C SER A 165 -5.68 -21.06 -10.56
N LYS A 166 -5.88 -19.75 -10.70
CA LYS A 166 -7.11 -19.16 -11.26
C LYS A 166 -6.80 -17.97 -12.19
N PRO A 167 -7.64 -17.71 -13.20
CA PRO A 167 -7.57 -16.48 -13.97
C PRO A 167 -7.90 -15.26 -13.08
N TYR A 168 -7.56 -14.06 -13.55
CA TYR A 168 -8.01 -12.82 -12.92
C TYR A 168 -9.54 -12.77 -12.79
N PRO A 169 -10.07 -12.16 -11.72
CA PRO A 169 -11.52 -12.08 -11.49
C PRO A 169 -12.25 -11.22 -12.53
N LEU A 170 -11.55 -10.29 -13.19
CA LEU A 170 -12.10 -9.39 -14.19
C LEU A 170 -11.24 -9.39 -15.46
N PRO A 171 -11.86 -9.17 -16.65
CA PRO A 171 -11.12 -9.06 -17.90
C PRO A 171 -10.21 -7.81 -17.90
N PRO A 172 -9.19 -7.76 -18.77
CA PRO A 172 -8.27 -6.63 -18.83
C PRO A 172 -9.00 -5.33 -19.18
N MET A 173 -8.43 -4.20 -18.75
CA MET A 173 -8.90 -2.88 -19.18
C MET A 173 -8.77 -2.71 -20.69
N PRO A 174 -9.69 -1.97 -21.35
CA PRO A 174 -9.57 -1.67 -22.78
C PRO A 174 -8.24 -0.98 -23.12
N VAL A 175 -7.58 -1.46 -24.17
CA VAL A 175 -6.32 -0.89 -24.63
C VAL A 175 -6.58 0.45 -25.31
N LYS A 176 -5.93 1.51 -24.82
CA LYS A 176 -6.00 2.86 -25.41
C LYS A 176 -5.28 2.91 -26.76
N SER A 177 -5.58 3.92 -27.58
CA SER A 177 -4.95 4.11 -28.91
C SER A 177 -3.41 4.09 -28.88
N SER A 178 -2.80 4.73 -27.88
CA SER A 178 -1.34 4.69 -27.67
C SER A 178 -0.82 3.28 -27.36
N GLY A 179 -1.57 2.50 -26.58
CA GLY A 179 -1.27 1.10 -26.28
C GLY A 179 -1.27 0.22 -27.53
N VAL A 180 -2.22 0.44 -28.46
CA VAL A 180 -2.25 -0.30 -29.73
C VAL A 180 -1.03 0.00 -30.60
N LEU A 181 -0.58 1.26 -30.66
CA LEU A 181 0.64 1.64 -31.38
C LEU A 181 1.88 1.02 -30.73
N PHE A 182 1.96 1.07 -29.40
CA PHE A 182 3.05 0.48 -28.63
C PHE A 182 3.13 -1.04 -28.85
N GLU A 183 2.00 -1.74 -28.75
CA GLU A 183 1.89 -3.18 -28.96
C GLU A 183 2.35 -3.58 -30.36
N ARG A 184 1.91 -2.85 -31.40
CA ARG A 184 2.34 -3.13 -32.79
C ARG A 184 3.84 -2.90 -32.99
N ALA A 185 4.38 -1.82 -32.44
CA ALA A 185 5.81 -1.50 -32.58
C ALA A 185 6.68 -2.54 -31.87
N THR A 186 6.34 -2.89 -30.63
CA THR A 186 7.10 -3.85 -29.83
C THR A 186 7.01 -5.27 -30.36
N LYS A 187 5.84 -5.70 -30.88
CA LYS A 187 5.73 -7.00 -31.59
C LYS A 187 6.63 -7.08 -32.82
N LYS A 188 6.76 -5.99 -33.60
CA LYS A 188 7.70 -5.94 -34.75
C LYS A 188 9.16 -6.08 -34.34
N LEU A 189 9.50 -5.69 -33.11
CA LEU A 189 10.82 -5.86 -32.52
C LEU A 189 11.02 -7.23 -31.86
N GLY A 190 10.04 -8.14 -31.96
CA GLY A 190 10.11 -9.47 -31.34
C GLY A 190 9.87 -9.47 -29.83
N LEU A 191 9.32 -8.39 -29.26
CA LEU A 191 8.97 -8.31 -27.84
C LEU A 191 7.56 -8.84 -27.56
N HIS A 192 7.24 -9.03 -26.28
CA HIS A 192 5.98 -9.62 -25.80
C HIS A 192 5.11 -8.60 -25.03
N PRO A 193 4.49 -7.61 -25.71
CA PRO A 193 3.57 -6.69 -25.04
C PRO A 193 2.28 -7.40 -24.62
N TYR A 194 1.80 -7.10 -23.43
CA TYR A 194 0.53 -7.62 -22.90
C TYR A 194 -0.16 -6.57 -22.00
N PRO A 195 -1.48 -6.68 -21.76
CA PRO A 195 -2.19 -5.79 -20.85
C PRO A 195 -1.73 -6.00 -19.39
N ALA A 196 -1.28 -4.93 -18.74
CA ALA A 196 -0.87 -4.99 -17.33
C ALA A 196 -2.08 -5.30 -16.42
N PRO A 197 -1.91 -6.13 -15.37
CA PRO A 197 -2.91 -6.32 -14.35
C PRO A 197 -3.05 -5.06 -13.49
N VAL A 198 -4.30 -4.62 -13.32
CA VAL A 198 -4.59 -3.39 -12.60
C VAL A 198 -5.72 -3.56 -11.59
N ALA A 199 -5.57 -2.90 -10.44
CA ALA A 199 -6.58 -2.74 -9.41
C ALA A 199 -7.63 -1.69 -9.82
N ILE A 200 -8.23 -1.87 -10.99
CA ILE A 200 -9.30 -1.03 -11.55
C ILE A 200 -10.38 -1.97 -12.06
N LEU A 201 -11.63 -1.73 -11.67
CA LEU A 201 -12.75 -2.60 -12.07
C LEU A 201 -13.12 -2.35 -13.54
N SER A 202 -12.84 -3.30 -14.43
CA SER A 202 -13.23 -3.23 -15.84
C SER A 202 -14.73 -3.45 -16.06
N GLN A 203 -15.39 -4.09 -15.09
CA GLN A 203 -16.82 -4.37 -15.05
C GLN A 203 -17.34 -4.24 -13.61
N PRO A 204 -18.65 -4.09 -13.37
CA PRO A 204 -19.19 -4.06 -12.02
C PRO A 204 -18.81 -5.31 -11.24
N TYR A 205 -18.34 -5.14 -10.00
CA TYR A 205 -17.79 -6.25 -9.22
C TYR A 205 -18.06 -6.07 -7.72
N ARG A 206 -18.66 -7.10 -7.09
CA ARG A 206 -18.98 -7.14 -5.65
C ARG A 206 -19.69 -5.87 -5.13
N GLY A 207 -20.67 -5.38 -5.88
CA GLY A 207 -21.46 -4.20 -5.53
C GLY A 207 -20.80 -2.85 -5.81
N ARG A 208 -19.62 -2.83 -6.45
CA ARG A 208 -18.96 -1.61 -6.93
C ARG A 208 -19.13 -1.44 -8.44
N GLY A 209 -19.27 -0.20 -8.89
CA GLY A 209 -19.39 0.13 -10.32
C GLY A 209 -18.08 -0.04 -11.09
N ALA A 210 -18.19 -0.15 -12.41
CA ALA A 210 -17.03 -0.17 -13.30
C ALA A 210 -16.37 1.21 -13.41
N CYS A 211 -15.12 1.21 -13.86
CA CYS A 211 -14.35 2.40 -14.15
C CYS A 211 -15.02 3.26 -15.25
N MET A 212 -15.22 4.56 -14.96
CA MET A 212 -15.79 5.52 -15.91
C MET A 212 -14.74 6.25 -16.77
N HIS A 213 -13.47 5.86 -16.67
CA HIS A 213 -12.38 6.41 -17.46
C HIS A 213 -12.12 7.93 -17.30
N CYS A 214 -12.33 8.53 -16.11
CA CYS A 214 -12.18 9.98 -15.87
C CYS A 214 -10.77 10.56 -16.04
N GLY A 215 -9.72 9.74 -15.97
CA GLY A 215 -8.33 10.18 -16.17
C GLY A 215 -7.54 10.45 -14.87
N PHE A 216 -8.23 10.58 -13.73
CA PHE A 216 -7.63 10.93 -12.43
C PHE A 216 -7.48 9.70 -11.53
N TRP A 217 -6.43 8.91 -11.77
CA TRP A 217 -6.16 7.68 -11.02
C TRP A 217 -4.92 7.80 -10.14
N GLU A 218 -3.77 8.07 -10.75
CA GLU A 218 -2.49 8.24 -10.07
C GLU A 218 -2.52 9.51 -9.24
N SER A 219 -2.15 9.43 -7.96
CA SER A 219 -2.20 10.51 -6.97
C SER A 219 -3.60 10.91 -6.47
N PHE A 220 -4.68 10.46 -7.10
CA PHE A 220 -6.06 10.80 -6.72
C PHE A 220 -6.79 9.64 -6.02
N GLY A 221 -7.73 9.98 -5.14
CA GLY A 221 -8.76 9.06 -4.66
C GLY A 221 -9.88 8.90 -5.70
N CYS A 222 -10.52 7.73 -5.75
CA CYS A 222 -11.55 7.46 -6.75
C CYS A 222 -12.95 7.75 -6.20
N GLU A 223 -13.63 8.75 -6.77
CA GLU A 223 -14.99 9.17 -6.43
C GLU A 223 -16.07 8.10 -6.74
N MET A 224 -15.73 7.09 -7.55
CA MET A 224 -16.66 6.04 -7.99
C MET A 224 -16.39 4.68 -7.36
N LEU A 225 -15.38 4.57 -6.49
CA LEU A 225 -14.90 3.31 -5.90
C LEU A 225 -14.44 2.25 -6.91
N ALA A 226 -14.27 2.63 -8.18
CA ALA A 226 -13.87 1.73 -9.26
C ALA A 226 -12.35 1.46 -9.29
N LYS A 227 -11.52 2.41 -8.82
CA LYS A 227 -10.12 2.10 -8.50
C LYS A 227 -10.09 1.40 -7.16
N SER A 228 -9.66 0.15 -7.18
CA SER A 228 -9.67 -0.69 -6.00
C SER A 228 -8.55 -0.30 -5.04
N SER A 229 -8.92 -0.22 -3.78
CA SER A 229 -8.07 0.07 -2.63
C SER A 229 -8.63 -0.72 -1.45
N THR A 230 -7.88 -0.85 -0.36
CA THR A 230 -8.45 -1.51 0.83
C THR A 230 -9.61 -0.73 1.43
N LEU A 231 -9.60 0.61 1.30
CA LEU A 231 -10.70 1.50 1.65
C LEU A 231 -11.99 1.15 0.89
N ALA A 232 -11.90 0.90 -0.42
CA ALA A 232 -13.06 0.61 -1.26
C ALA A 232 -13.54 -0.85 -1.19
N SER A 233 -12.65 -1.79 -0.84
CA SER A 233 -12.91 -3.24 -0.97
C SER A 233 -13.06 -3.94 0.37
N VAL A 234 -11.96 -4.12 1.11
CA VAL A 234 -11.89 -5.06 2.25
C VAL A 234 -12.19 -4.41 3.60
N ILE A 235 -11.91 -3.12 3.78
CA ILE A 235 -12.22 -2.39 5.03
C ILE A 235 -13.75 -2.37 5.27
N PRO A 236 -14.60 -2.07 4.28
CA PRO A 236 -16.06 -2.15 4.47
C PRO A 236 -16.54 -3.55 4.84
N VAL A 237 -15.87 -4.60 4.35
CA VAL A 237 -16.18 -6.00 4.74
C VAL A 237 -15.82 -6.23 6.20
N ALA A 238 -14.65 -5.74 6.66
CA ALA A 238 -14.23 -5.84 8.05
C ALA A 238 -15.20 -5.12 9.00
N GLU A 239 -15.61 -3.89 8.70
CA GLU A 239 -16.53 -3.11 9.55
C GLU A 239 -17.92 -3.74 9.64
N LYS A 240 -18.43 -4.30 8.52
CA LYS A 240 -19.73 -4.99 8.45
C LYS A 240 -19.82 -6.21 9.36
N THR A 241 -18.71 -6.81 9.76
CA THR A 241 -18.71 -7.94 10.72
C THR A 241 -19.23 -7.55 12.10
N GLY A 242 -19.28 -6.26 12.43
CA GLY A 242 -19.55 -5.80 13.78
C GLY A 242 -18.31 -5.80 14.69
N ARG A 243 -17.21 -6.45 14.28
CA ARG A 243 -16.05 -6.75 15.14
C ARG A 243 -14.77 -6.00 14.79
N CYS A 244 -14.81 -5.16 13.75
CA CYS A 244 -13.71 -4.26 13.41
C CYS A 244 -14.13 -2.80 13.62
N GLU A 245 -13.24 -2.01 14.21
CA GLU A 245 -13.38 -0.55 14.33
C GLU A 245 -12.15 0.14 13.74
N ILE A 246 -12.34 1.01 12.75
CA ILE A 246 -11.28 1.89 12.25
C ILE A 246 -11.33 3.21 13.02
N ARG A 247 -10.25 3.55 13.72
CA ARG A 247 -10.06 4.84 14.38
C ARG A 247 -9.10 5.68 13.57
N SER A 248 -9.65 6.56 12.74
CA SER A 248 -8.87 7.57 12.01
C SER A 248 -8.32 8.63 12.96
N ASP A 249 -7.39 9.44 12.44
CA ASP A 249 -6.74 10.53 13.18
C ASP A 249 -6.12 10.07 14.52
N SER A 250 -5.61 8.85 14.54
CA SER A 250 -5.02 8.17 15.68
C SER A 250 -3.54 7.90 15.41
N TYR A 251 -2.67 8.77 15.91
CA TYR A 251 -1.22 8.68 15.69
C TYR A 251 -0.53 7.90 16.80
N VAL A 252 -0.10 6.66 16.51
CA VAL A 252 0.62 5.84 17.48
C VAL A 252 2.04 6.35 17.69
N ARG A 253 2.41 6.60 18.94
CA ARG A 253 3.77 7.07 19.30
C ARG A 253 4.65 6.01 19.95
N LYS A 254 4.07 5.01 20.62
CA LYS A 254 4.81 4.01 21.38
C LYS A 254 4.00 2.75 21.61
N ILE A 255 4.66 1.60 21.52
CA ILE A 255 4.13 0.31 21.99
C ILE A 255 4.67 0.05 23.40
N GLU A 256 3.78 -0.36 24.31
CA GLU A 256 4.15 -0.69 25.68
C GLU A 256 4.19 -2.20 25.89
N THR A 257 5.13 -2.63 26.73
CA THR A 257 5.33 -4.03 27.12
C THR A 257 5.25 -4.20 28.63
N ASP A 258 4.88 -5.39 29.09
CA ASP A 258 5.01 -5.77 30.50
C ASP A 258 6.47 -6.13 30.88
N ALA A 259 6.65 -6.55 32.13
CA ALA A 259 7.95 -6.95 32.69
C ALA A 259 8.52 -8.24 32.07
N GLN A 260 7.73 -8.98 31.29
CA GLN A 260 8.13 -10.18 30.55
C GLN A 260 8.41 -9.87 29.07
N GLY A 261 8.27 -8.61 28.66
CA GLY A 261 8.48 -8.17 27.27
C GLY A 261 7.30 -8.47 26.35
N ARG A 262 6.13 -8.85 26.87
CA ARG A 262 4.91 -9.04 26.08
C ARG A 262 4.22 -7.70 25.87
N VAL A 263 3.67 -7.47 24.68
CA VAL A 263 2.92 -6.25 24.37
C VAL A 263 1.67 -6.15 25.25
N THR A 264 1.38 -4.95 25.74
CA THR A 264 0.19 -4.64 26.56
C THR A 264 -0.79 -3.74 25.82
N GLY A 265 -0.30 -2.96 24.86
CA GLY A 265 -1.08 -2.00 24.09
C GLY A 265 -0.20 -0.96 23.42
N ALA A 266 -0.83 0.06 22.85
CA ALA A 266 -0.14 1.18 22.24
C ALA A 266 -0.67 2.52 22.74
N ILE A 267 0.26 3.46 22.93
CA ILE A 267 -0.03 4.86 23.24
C ILE A 267 -0.11 5.64 21.93
N TYR A 268 -1.19 6.40 21.78
CA TYR A 268 -1.45 7.18 20.58
C TYR A 268 -2.08 8.53 20.91
N PHE A 269 -1.96 9.48 19.99
CA PHE A 269 -2.65 10.75 20.07
C PHE A 269 -3.94 10.68 19.26
N GLU A 270 -5.04 11.08 19.87
CA GLU A 270 -6.32 11.30 19.18
C GLU A 270 -6.29 12.60 18.36
N ARG A 271 -7.32 12.83 17.54
CA ARG A 271 -7.49 14.04 16.72
C ARG A 271 -7.32 15.36 17.49
N ASN A 272 -7.74 15.41 18.75
CA ASN A 272 -7.63 16.58 19.63
C ASN A 272 -6.25 16.69 20.32
N ARG A 273 -5.27 15.87 19.91
CA ARG A 273 -3.92 15.75 20.49
C ARG A 273 -3.88 15.28 21.93
N ARG A 274 -4.97 14.72 22.44
CA ARG A 274 -4.98 14.04 23.73
C ARG A 274 -4.33 12.68 23.59
N GLU A 275 -3.51 12.33 24.57
CA GLU A 275 -2.93 10.99 24.66
C GLU A 275 -3.97 9.98 25.14
N ALA A 276 -4.03 8.84 24.45
CA ALA A 276 -4.87 7.70 24.77
C ALA A 276 -4.05 6.41 24.72
N PHE A 277 -4.55 5.38 25.39
CA PHE A 277 -3.93 4.06 25.41
C PHE A 277 -4.97 3.02 25.00
N GLN A 278 -4.63 2.18 24.01
CA GLN A 278 -5.46 1.05 23.60
C GLN A 278 -4.78 -0.25 24.04
N ARG A 279 -5.41 -0.98 24.95
CA ARG A 279 -4.98 -2.32 25.38
C ARG A 279 -5.21 -3.34 24.27
N ALA A 280 -4.26 -4.26 24.08
CA ALA A 280 -4.38 -5.31 23.07
C ALA A 280 -3.64 -6.58 23.49
N LYS A 281 -4.16 -7.75 23.09
CA LYS A 281 -3.46 -9.04 23.28
C LYS A 281 -2.37 -9.24 22.23
N VAL A 282 -2.63 -8.79 21.01
CA VAL A 282 -1.70 -8.87 19.87
C VAL A 282 -1.69 -7.51 19.16
N ILE A 283 -0.50 -7.07 18.74
CA ILE A 283 -0.32 -5.88 17.92
C ILE A 283 0.23 -6.30 16.56
N VAL A 284 -0.42 -5.85 15.48
CA VAL A 284 0.04 -6.06 14.10
C VAL A 284 0.50 -4.73 13.52
N LEU A 285 1.75 -4.66 13.08
CA LEU A 285 2.34 -3.46 12.50
C LEU A 285 2.09 -3.42 10.99
N CYS A 286 1.34 -2.41 10.54
CA CYS A 286 0.99 -2.17 9.14
C CYS A 286 1.24 -0.70 8.76
N ALA A 287 2.23 -0.06 9.39
CA ALA A 287 2.42 1.39 9.35
C ALA A 287 3.21 1.88 8.13
N ASN A 288 3.62 1.01 7.19
CA ASN A 288 4.55 1.22 6.07
C ASN A 288 6.04 0.94 6.39
N GLY A 289 6.88 0.89 5.36
CA GLY A 289 8.31 0.53 5.45
C GLY A 289 9.20 1.51 6.21
N VAL A 290 8.66 2.67 6.62
CA VAL A 290 9.38 3.74 7.33
C VAL A 290 8.83 3.96 8.73
N GLU A 291 7.51 4.09 8.86
CA GLU A 291 6.89 4.34 10.16
C GLU A 291 6.87 3.07 11.04
N THR A 292 6.86 1.87 10.44
CA THR A 292 7.00 0.61 11.19
C THR A 292 8.34 0.53 11.93
N PRO A 293 9.51 0.60 11.24
CA PRO A 293 10.79 0.56 11.94
C PRO A 293 10.97 1.78 12.85
N ARG A 294 10.49 2.97 12.47
CA ARG A 294 10.53 4.15 13.34
C ARG A 294 9.79 3.89 14.66
N LEU A 295 8.56 3.36 14.62
CA LEU A 295 7.77 3.07 15.81
C LEU A 295 8.45 2.02 16.70
N LEU A 296 9.02 0.96 16.11
CA LEU A 296 9.77 -0.05 16.83
C LEU A 296 10.99 0.55 17.55
N LEU A 297 11.79 1.36 16.85
CA LEU A 297 12.98 2.02 17.41
C LEU A 297 12.65 3.06 18.50
N LEU A 298 11.49 3.71 18.42
CA LEU A 298 10.98 4.62 19.45
C LEU A 298 10.37 3.89 20.65
N SER A 299 9.94 2.64 20.48
CA SER A 299 9.29 1.85 21.53
C SER A 299 10.33 1.18 22.45
N LYS A 300 11.13 2.00 23.12
CA LYS A 300 12.17 1.55 24.06
C LYS A 300 11.59 1.22 25.44
N SER A 301 12.19 0.23 26.07
CA SER A 301 11.94 -0.14 27.48
C SER A 301 13.23 -0.67 28.11
N ASN A 302 13.21 -0.97 29.41
CA ASN A 302 14.37 -1.56 30.10
C ASN A 302 14.82 -2.90 29.47
N LEU A 303 13.89 -3.68 28.91
CA LEU A 303 14.20 -4.92 28.20
C LEU A 303 14.61 -4.70 26.74
N PHE A 304 14.21 -3.56 26.15
CA PHE A 304 14.45 -3.22 24.75
C PHE A 304 15.12 -1.83 24.63
N PRO A 305 16.36 -1.66 25.12
CA PRO A 305 17.03 -0.35 25.13
C PRO A 305 17.28 0.22 23.73
N ASP A 306 17.43 -0.66 22.74
CA ASP A 306 17.68 -0.32 21.33
C ASP A 306 16.43 -0.41 20.44
N GLY A 307 15.24 -0.45 21.05
CA GLY A 307 13.95 -0.52 20.37
C GLY A 307 13.32 -1.91 20.43
N LEU A 308 11.98 -1.94 20.42
CA LEU A 308 11.21 -3.17 20.44
C LEU A 308 11.52 -4.02 19.21
N ALA A 309 11.63 -5.34 19.40
CA ALA A 309 11.93 -6.32 18.35
C ALA A 309 13.26 -6.09 17.59
N ASN A 310 14.20 -5.32 18.17
CA ASN A 310 15.48 -5.01 17.54
C ASN A 310 16.67 -5.82 18.07
N SER A 311 16.45 -7.03 18.59
CA SER A 311 17.53 -7.90 19.08
C SER A 311 18.53 -8.33 17.99
N SER A 312 18.07 -8.40 16.73
CA SER A 312 18.93 -8.65 15.56
C SER A 312 19.74 -7.42 15.13
N GLY A 313 19.39 -6.23 15.62
CA GLY A 313 19.96 -4.96 15.16
C GLY A 313 19.61 -4.63 13.70
N LEU A 314 18.59 -5.28 13.11
CA LEU A 314 18.20 -5.11 11.72
C LEU A 314 17.02 -4.14 11.52
N VAL A 315 16.33 -3.71 12.58
CA VAL A 315 15.18 -2.81 12.43
C VAL A 315 15.63 -1.49 11.80
N GLY A 316 15.00 -1.11 10.70
CA GLY A 316 15.33 0.09 9.92
C GLY A 316 16.53 -0.07 8.97
N LYS A 317 17.13 -1.26 8.88
CA LYS A 317 18.12 -1.60 7.85
C LYS A 317 17.45 -2.21 6.62
N TYR A 318 18.23 -2.33 5.54
CA TYR A 318 17.81 -2.93 4.27
C TYR A 318 16.57 -2.25 3.65
N LEU A 319 16.49 -0.92 3.80
CA LEU A 319 15.49 -0.13 3.09
C LEU A 319 15.71 -0.28 1.57
N MET A 320 14.73 -0.85 0.89
CA MET A 320 14.72 -1.06 -0.55
C MET A 320 13.73 -0.12 -1.23
N TRP A 321 14.06 0.25 -2.46
CA TRP A 321 13.27 1.14 -3.30
C TRP A 321 13.03 0.47 -4.65
N ASP A 322 11.85 0.69 -5.19
CA ASP A 322 11.61 0.44 -6.61
C ASP A 322 12.03 1.70 -7.39
N ASN A 323 13.06 1.59 -8.23
CA ASN A 323 13.63 2.73 -8.94
C ASN A 323 13.14 2.72 -10.39
N GLY A 324 12.21 3.63 -10.72
CA GLY A 324 11.65 3.74 -12.05
C GLY A 324 12.48 4.61 -12.99
N SER A 325 12.58 4.22 -14.26
CA SER A 325 13.04 5.09 -15.35
C SER A 325 11.86 5.45 -16.25
N LEU A 326 11.59 6.74 -16.46
CA LEU A 326 10.51 7.21 -17.33
C LEU A 326 11.07 7.49 -18.73
N ALA A 327 10.55 6.80 -19.75
CA ALA A 327 10.77 7.13 -21.14
C ALA A 327 9.45 7.62 -21.76
N SER A 328 9.44 8.87 -22.26
CA SER A 328 8.28 9.44 -22.97
C SER A 328 8.54 9.48 -24.47
N VAL A 329 7.66 8.88 -25.27
CA VAL A 329 7.70 8.99 -26.73
C VAL A 329 6.69 10.04 -27.17
N CYS A 330 7.17 11.22 -27.54
CA CYS A 330 6.33 12.28 -28.09
C CYS A 330 6.18 12.06 -29.60
N SER A 331 5.02 11.59 -30.06
CA SER A 331 4.72 11.58 -31.49
C SER A 331 4.33 13.00 -31.91
N SER A 332 5.19 13.69 -32.66
CA SER A 332 4.79 14.91 -33.33
C SER A 332 3.77 14.54 -34.41
N ILE A 333 2.50 14.92 -34.19
CA ILE A 333 1.54 14.99 -35.29
C ILE A 333 2.05 16.12 -36.18
N ARG A 334 2.72 15.77 -37.29
CA ARG A 334 2.97 16.74 -38.36
C ARG A 334 1.60 17.22 -38.81
N SER A 335 1.27 18.46 -38.52
CA SER A 335 0.15 19.14 -39.15
C SER A 335 0.35 19.03 -40.66
N THR A 336 -0.51 18.28 -41.33
CA THR A 336 -0.63 18.35 -42.79
C THR A 336 -0.93 19.79 -43.14
N SER A 337 0.01 20.44 -43.83
CA SER A 337 -0.18 21.76 -44.38
C SER A 337 -1.40 21.75 -45.29
N ILE A 338 -2.43 22.49 -44.88
CA ILE A 338 -3.50 22.88 -45.80
C ILE A 338 -2.84 23.84 -46.80
N ARG A 339 -2.46 23.34 -47.98
CA ARG A 339 -2.16 24.18 -49.13
C ARG A 339 -3.48 24.83 -49.56
N ALA A 340 -3.69 26.08 -49.16
CA ALA A 340 -4.68 26.93 -49.80
C ALA A 340 -4.12 27.33 -51.17
N SER A 341 -4.73 26.79 -52.23
CA SER A 341 -4.58 27.28 -53.59
C SER A 341 -5.32 28.61 -53.73
N ARG A 342 -4.61 29.68 -54.12
CA ARG A 342 -5.11 30.73 -55.00
C ARG A 342 -4.00 31.17 -55.92
#